data_AF-A0A564G639-F1
#
_entry.id   AF-A0A564G639-F1
#
_cell.length_a   1.000
_cell.length_b   1.000
_cell.length_c   1.000
_cell.angle_alpha   90.00
_cell.angle_beta   90.00
_cell.angle_gamma   90.00
#
_symmetry.space_group_name_H-M   'P 1'
#
loop_
_entity.id
_entity.type
_entity.pdbx_description
1 polymer ?
#
loop_
_entity_poly.entity_id
_entity_poly.type
_entity_poly.pdbx_seq_one_letter_code
_entity_poly.pdbx_strand_id
1 'polypeptide(L)'
;MDDPNPAEPLDLLVTGVTALTGEPGAAPIADARIGIRAGRLVGIEADAGEPPAARKTLHRPGRLAIPGLLNIHTHANLSMVRGVAEDLGFAPAYTPGIPQGHMVRPDEAYAIARLGALEAMLFGSTLINDTFVHADVVTPAMAELGLRVWSCGRIHDVDFSGVSTGRWEHRDAIGERTLDEALALAERYEGKSDLRIGVQLAAHAPDTCSTPFLRRIREASERTGLRVTTHLSQSKVELARIRARDGLSPPELLDEVGLLNDRLLAAHCIHVSADDIARIGRAGITVAHIAKGNATGATIAPTQALRAAGARLSLGTDNMHADMVEVMRWALAVGRIQQGAVTADWQPETVFEMATLGGARAMGLADAIGSLAVGKRADLVLLDLRRPHLTPARNPLGTLVHTAQGRDVETVIVDGEVVVEDGRPTKVDAEAVRREAETAIAALWARAAGG
;
A
#
# COMPACT_ATOMS: atom_id res chain seq x y z
N MET A 1 -3.06 -7.77 -39.04
CA MET A 1 -4.49 -8.13 -39.13
C MET A 1 -4.97 -8.15 -37.70
N ASP A 2 -5.59 -7.12 -37.15
CA ASP A 2 -6.33 -6.02 -37.75
C ASP A 2 -6.00 -4.68 -37.10
N ASP A 3 -6.05 -3.62 -37.92
CA ASP A 3 -6.03 -2.22 -37.50
C ASP A 3 -7.38 -1.93 -36.81
N PRO A 4 -7.45 -1.54 -35.53
CA PRO A 4 -8.72 -1.37 -34.84
C PRO A 4 -9.49 -0.21 -35.47
N ASN A 5 -10.68 -0.52 -35.96
CA ASN A 5 -11.67 0.38 -36.56
C ASN A 5 -11.73 1.75 -35.83
N PRO A 6 -11.43 2.88 -36.50
CA PRO A 6 -11.48 4.22 -35.91
C PRO A 6 -12.88 4.74 -35.53
N ALA A 7 -13.89 3.86 -35.37
CA ALA A 7 -15.30 4.22 -35.21
C ALA A 7 -15.95 3.84 -33.86
N GLU A 8 -15.27 3.13 -32.94
CA GLU A 8 -15.88 2.80 -31.65
C GLU A 8 -15.71 3.93 -30.61
N PRO A 9 -16.80 4.40 -29.97
CA PRO A 9 -16.72 5.43 -28.95
C PRO A 9 -15.87 4.93 -27.77
N LEU A 10 -15.18 5.85 -27.11
CA LEU A 10 -14.50 5.58 -25.83
C LEU A 10 -15.49 5.08 -24.79
N ASP A 11 -15.04 4.24 -23.85
CA ASP A 11 -15.88 3.83 -22.73
C ASP A 11 -16.07 4.99 -21.75
N LEU A 12 -14.98 5.71 -21.49
CA LEU A 12 -14.93 6.86 -20.60
C LEU A 12 -13.98 7.93 -21.16
N LEU A 13 -14.42 9.19 -21.12
CA LEU A 13 -13.60 10.35 -21.43
C LEU A 13 -13.60 11.32 -20.25
N VAL A 14 -12.44 11.65 -19.71
CA VAL A 14 -12.28 12.69 -18.68
C VAL A 14 -11.75 13.97 -19.35
N THR A 15 -12.36 15.13 -19.10
CA THR A 15 -11.98 16.41 -19.71
C THR A 15 -11.92 17.55 -18.71
N GLY A 16 -11.21 18.63 -19.03
CA GLY A 16 -11.16 19.85 -18.21
C GLY A 16 -10.19 19.78 -17.02
N VAL A 17 -9.40 18.72 -16.90
CA VAL A 17 -8.53 18.49 -15.73
C VAL A 17 -7.13 19.03 -15.98
N THR A 18 -6.37 19.34 -14.92
CA THR A 18 -4.91 19.40 -15.04
C THR A 18 -4.38 18.00 -14.79
N ALA A 19 -3.59 17.42 -15.70
CA ALA A 19 -3.05 16.08 -15.53
C ALA A 19 -1.56 16.10 -15.12
N LEU A 20 -1.22 15.35 -14.07
CA LEU A 20 0.15 14.94 -13.77
C LEU A 20 0.28 13.48 -14.20
N THR A 21 1.13 13.19 -15.17
CA THR A 21 1.22 11.82 -15.71
C THR A 21 1.97 10.86 -14.79
N GLY A 22 2.78 11.37 -13.86
CA GLY A 22 3.66 10.52 -13.03
C GLY A 22 4.86 9.95 -13.78
N GLU A 23 5.04 10.29 -15.06
CA GLU A 23 6.27 10.00 -15.79
C GLU A 23 7.39 10.96 -15.31
N PRO A 24 8.60 10.45 -14.98
CA PRO A 24 9.69 11.29 -14.50
C PRO A 24 10.01 12.45 -15.44
N GLY A 25 9.99 13.67 -14.91
CA GLY A 25 10.29 14.90 -15.66
C GLY A 25 9.18 15.39 -16.59
N ALA A 26 8.02 14.72 -16.64
CA ALA A 26 6.89 15.18 -17.44
C ALA A 26 6.26 16.44 -16.84
N ALA A 27 6.03 17.45 -17.68
CA ALA A 27 5.32 18.66 -17.28
C ALA A 27 3.81 18.39 -17.09
N PRO A 28 3.13 19.15 -16.21
CA PRO A 28 1.66 19.09 -16.11
C PRO A 28 0.99 19.43 -17.45
N ILE A 29 -0.04 18.68 -17.82
CA ILE A 29 -0.88 18.95 -19.00
C ILE A 29 -2.09 19.75 -18.52
N ALA A 30 -2.16 21.03 -18.90
CA ALA A 30 -3.30 21.88 -18.60
C ALA A 30 -4.48 21.54 -19.52
N ASP A 31 -5.70 21.63 -18.99
CA ASP A 31 -6.95 21.35 -19.72
C ASP A 31 -6.89 20.01 -20.48
N ALA A 32 -6.44 18.97 -19.81
CA ALA A 32 -6.20 17.67 -20.41
C ALA A 32 -7.52 16.92 -20.70
N ARG A 33 -7.45 16.08 -21.74
CA ARG A 33 -8.40 15.02 -22.08
C ARG A 33 -7.74 13.66 -21.87
N ILE A 34 -8.43 12.76 -21.19
CA ILE A 34 -7.98 11.39 -20.93
C ILE A 34 -9.02 10.42 -21.45
N GLY A 35 -8.69 9.70 -22.52
CA GLY A 35 -9.55 8.70 -23.14
C GLY A 35 -9.27 7.30 -22.63
N ILE A 36 -10.33 6.55 -22.34
CA ILE A 36 -10.26 5.19 -21.78
C ILE A 36 -11.10 4.24 -22.64
N ARG A 37 -10.53 3.09 -22.98
CA ARG A 37 -11.20 2.00 -23.69
C ARG A 37 -10.71 0.65 -23.18
N ALA A 38 -11.64 -0.28 -22.93
CA ALA A 38 -11.36 -1.63 -22.43
C ALA A 38 -10.40 -1.63 -21.21
N GLY A 39 -10.65 -0.72 -20.27
CA GLY A 39 -9.86 -0.57 -19.04
C GLY A 39 -8.45 0.01 -19.24
N ARG A 40 -8.11 0.50 -20.44
CA ARG A 40 -6.80 1.07 -20.77
C ARG A 40 -6.87 2.53 -21.16
N LEU A 41 -5.79 3.26 -20.87
CA LEU A 41 -5.56 4.62 -21.36
C LEU A 41 -5.24 4.57 -22.85
N VAL A 42 -6.03 5.25 -23.68
CA VAL A 42 -5.85 5.28 -25.15
C VAL A 42 -5.47 6.66 -25.69
N GLY A 43 -5.59 7.71 -24.87
CA GLY A 43 -5.15 9.05 -25.22
C GLY A 43 -5.05 9.94 -23.98
N ILE A 44 -3.98 10.74 -23.90
CA ILE A 44 -3.76 11.74 -22.85
C ILE A 44 -3.12 12.95 -23.53
N GLU A 45 -3.88 14.01 -23.70
CA GLU A 45 -3.43 15.18 -24.45
C GLU A 45 -4.09 16.45 -23.92
N ALA A 46 -3.50 17.61 -24.23
CA ALA A 46 -4.17 18.88 -23.99
C ALA A 46 -5.44 18.96 -24.87
N ASP A 47 -6.49 19.61 -24.36
CA ASP A 47 -7.71 19.83 -25.11
C ASP A 47 -7.40 20.55 -26.44
N ALA A 48 -7.69 19.87 -27.54
CA ALA A 48 -7.58 20.40 -28.89
C ALA A 48 -8.80 19.95 -29.72
N GLY A 49 -9.62 20.92 -30.15
CA GLY A 49 -10.71 20.68 -31.10
C GLY A 49 -11.91 19.92 -30.52
N GLU A 50 -12.63 19.18 -31.36
CA GLU A 50 -13.84 18.45 -30.96
C GLU A 50 -13.44 17.17 -30.18
N PRO A 51 -14.06 16.89 -29.01
CA PRO A 51 -13.73 15.70 -28.24
C PRO A 51 -14.16 14.43 -28.97
N PRO A 52 -13.40 13.31 -28.85
CA PRO A 52 -13.82 12.03 -29.40
C PRO A 52 -15.14 11.57 -28.78
N ALA A 53 -15.95 10.85 -29.55
CA ALA A 53 -17.18 10.26 -29.05
C ALA A 53 -16.89 9.29 -27.88
N ALA A 54 -17.68 9.39 -26.80
CA ALA A 54 -17.54 8.55 -25.60
C ALA A 54 -18.91 8.14 -25.05
N ARG A 55 -18.99 6.95 -24.46
CA ARG A 55 -20.20 6.44 -23.80
C ARG A 55 -20.52 7.19 -22.50
N LYS A 56 -19.48 7.53 -21.73
CA LYS A 56 -19.55 8.41 -20.56
C LYS A 56 -18.48 9.50 -20.66
N THR A 57 -18.86 10.74 -20.38
CA THR A 57 -17.92 11.87 -20.29
C THR A 57 -17.97 12.48 -18.90
N LEU A 58 -16.81 12.64 -18.27
CA LEU A 58 -16.61 13.33 -17.00
C LEU A 58 -15.91 14.66 -17.26
N HIS A 59 -16.68 15.73 -17.38
CA HIS A 59 -16.13 17.08 -17.48
C HIS A 59 -15.87 17.64 -16.07
N ARG A 60 -14.59 17.77 -15.70
CA ARG A 60 -14.15 18.06 -14.32
C ARG A 60 -13.19 19.28 -14.27
N PRO A 61 -13.63 20.48 -14.67
CA PRO A 61 -12.81 21.69 -14.59
C PRO A 61 -12.33 21.97 -13.17
N GLY A 62 -11.07 22.39 -13.05
CA GLY A 62 -10.42 22.69 -11.77
C GLY A 62 -10.08 21.46 -10.92
N ARG A 63 -10.08 20.26 -11.51
CA ARG A 63 -9.58 19.03 -10.85
C ARG A 63 -8.17 18.71 -11.31
N LEU A 64 -7.43 18.05 -10.44
CA LEU A 64 -6.12 17.45 -10.71
C LEU A 64 -6.29 15.97 -10.99
N ALA A 65 -5.89 15.50 -12.17
CA ALA A 65 -5.78 14.08 -12.49
C ALA A 65 -4.36 13.57 -12.21
N ILE A 66 -4.24 12.49 -11.45
CA ILE A 66 -2.97 11.81 -11.14
C ILE A 66 -3.12 10.30 -11.37
N PRO A 67 -2.02 9.53 -11.52
CA PRO A 67 -2.08 8.08 -11.42
C PRO A 67 -2.68 7.68 -10.08
N GLY A 68 -3.38 6.55 -10.04
CA GLY A 68 -3.84 5.97 -8.80
C GLY A 68 -2.72 5.82 -7.77
N LEU A 69 -3.01 6.11 -6.50
CA LEU A 69 -2.02 5.97 -5.43
C LEU A 69 -1.86 4.48 -5.10
N LEU A 70 -0.61 4.05 -4.88
CA LEU A 70 -0.28 2.67 -4.55
C LEU A 70 0.18 2.60 -3.10
N ASN A 71 -0.70 2.09 -2.24
CA ASN A 71 -0.40 1.81 -0.85
C ASN A 71 0.21 0.41 -0.74
N ILE A 72 1.55 0.34 -0.79
CA ILE A 72 2.27 -0.94 -0.88
C ILE A 72 2.46 -1.64 0.47
N HIS A 73 1.92 -1.09 1.57
CA HIS A 73 1.91 -1.75 2.87
C HIS A 73 0.79 -1.18 3.77
N THR A 74 -0.21 -2.01 4.07
CA THR A 74 -1.33 -1.68 4.95
C THR A 74 -1.85 -2.92 5.69
N HIS A 75 -2.66 -2.68 6.72
CA HIS A 75 -3.39 -3.71 7.45
C HIS A 75 -4.84 -3.27 7.69
N ALA A 76 -5.72 -3.54 6.72
CA ALA A 76 -7.11 -3.10 6.74
C ALA A 76 -7.86 -3.58 8.00
N ASN A 77 -7.62 -4.82 8.40
CA ASN A 77 -8.18 -5.43 9.62
C ASN A 77 -7.71 -4.74 10.91
N LEU A 78 -6.56 -4.07 10.93
CA LEU A 78 -6.10 -3.33 12.11
C LEU A 78 -6.89 -2.04 12.36
N SER A 79 -7.82 -1.68 11.48
CA SER A 79 -8.87 -0.69 11.80
C SER A 79 -9.62 -1.03 13.09
N MET A 80 -9.61 -2.30 13.50
CA MET A 80 -10.18 -2.76 14.78
C MET A 80 -9.57 -2.12 16.04
N VAL A 81 -8.36 -1.56 15.96
CA VAL A 81 -7.67 -0.92 17.11
C VAL A 81 -7.35 0.56 16.87
N ARG A 82 -7.97 1.16 15.84
CA ARG A 82 -7.75 2.54 15.45
C ARG A 82 -8.07 3.51 16.58
N GLY A 83 -7.17 4.47 16.82
CA GLY A 83 -7.34 5.49 17.84
C GLY A 83 -7.08 4.98 19.26
N VAL A 84 -6.50 3.78 19.38
CA VAL A 84 -6.13 3.17 20.67
C VAL A 84 -4.70 2.65 20.60
N ALA A 85 -4.37 1.82 19.59
CA ALA A 85 -3.06 1.20 19.50
C ALA A 85 -1.89 2.20 19.38
N GLU A 86 -2.16 3.37 18.80
CA GLU A 86 -1.16 4.42 18.55
C GLU A 86 -0.51 4.93 19.85
N ASP A 87 -1.28 4.99 20.95
CA ASP A 87 -0.82 5.48 22.25
C ASP A 87 -0.22 4.38 23.14
N LEU A 88 -0.27 3.13 22.69
CA LEU A 88 0.26 1.98 23.44
C LEU A 88 1.73 1.68 23.12
N GLY A 89 2.33 2.47 22.21
CA GLY A 89 3.77 2.54 21.99
C GLY A 89 4.39 1.43 21.15
N PHE A 90 3.63 0.38 20.77
CA PHE A 90 4.10 -0.65 19.85
C PHE A 90 2.96 -1.31 19.04
N ALA A 91 3.33 -2.06 18.00
CA ALA A 91 2.38 -2.63 17.04
C ALA A 91 1.35 -3.57 17.72
N PRO A 92 0.08 -3.61 17.24
CA PRO A 92 -1.01 -4.27 17.96
C PRO A 92 -0.77 -5.73 18.34
N ALA A 93 -0.07 -6.48 17.49
CA ALA A 93 0.25 -7.90 17.69
C ALA A 93 1.12 -8.19 18.95
N TYR A 94 1.77 -7.16 19.50
CA TYR A 94 2.69 -7.25 20.64
C TYR A 94 2.15 -6.56 21.89
N THR A 95 0.95 -5.96 21.80
CA THR A 95 0.40 -5.09 22.83
C THR A 95 -0.75 -5.80 23.54
N PRO A 96 -0.65 -6.08 24.86
CA PRO A 96 -1.72 -6.73 25.60
C PRO A 96 -2.91 -5.78 25.84
N GLY A 97 -4.09 -6.34 26.14
CA GLY A 97 -5.27 -5.57 26.52
C GLY A 97 -6.06 -4.93 25.37
N ILE A 98 -5.71 -5.26 24.12
CA ILE A 98 -6.45 -4.85 22.93
C ILE A 98 -6.72 -6.07 22.04
N PRO A 99 -7.73 -6.00 21.15
CA PRO A 99 -7.99 -7.04 20.16
C PRO A 99 -6.75 -7.56 19.43
N GLN A 100 -6.60 -8.88 19.41
CA GLN A 100 -5.51 -9.57 18.73
C GLN A 100 -6.01 -10.31 17.50
N GLY A 101 -5.15 -10.49 16.50
CA GLY A 101 -5.51 -11.17 15.24
C GLY A 101 -6.08 -12.59 15.45
N HIS A 102 -5.63 -13.31 16.47
CA HIS A 102 -6.12 -14.66 16.80
C HIS A 102 -7.54 -14.67 17.42
N MET A 103 -8.08 -13.49 17.78
CA MET A 103 -9.44 -13.32 18.32
C MET A 103 -10.48 -12.95 17.25
N VAL A 104 -10.01 -12.55 16.07
CA VAL A 104 -10.84 -12.09 14.95
C VAL A 104 -11.48 -13.30 14.29
N ARG A 105 -12.80 -13.27 14.10
CA ARG A 105 -13.53 -14.28 13.36
C ARG A 105 -13.62 -13.94 11.86
N PRO A 106 -13.84 -14.91 10.97
CA PRO A 106 -13.90 -14.65 9.52
C PRO A 106 -14.95 -13.60 9.10
N ASP A 107 -16.14 -13.61 9.71
CA ASP A 107 -17.22 -12.66 9.47
C ASP A 107 -16.87 -11.23 9.94
N GLU A 108 -16.15 -11.13 11.06
CA GLU A 108 -15.63 -9.85 11.55
C GLU A 108 -14.51 -9.32 10.65
N ALA A 109 -13.58 -10.19 10.23
CA ALA A 109 -12.52 -9.83 9.30
C ALA A 109 -13.08 -9.31 7.98
N TYR A 110 -14.12 -9.95 7.44
CA TYR A 110 -14.83 -9.48 6.26
C TYR A 110 -15.33 -8.03 6.42
N ALA A 111 -16.03 -7.74 7.52
CA ALA A 111 -16.59 -6.41 7.77
C ALA A 111 -15.50 -5.35 7.98
N ILE A 112 -14.47 -5.68 8.77
CA ILE A 112 -13.41 -4.72 9.16
C ILE A 112 -12.48 -4.43 7.98
N ALA A 113 -12.08 -5.44 7.20
CA ALA A 113 -11.23 -5.23 6.04
C ALA A 113 -11.92 -4.36 4.97
N ARG A 114 -13.23 -4.54 4.77
CA ARG A 114 -14.02 -3.66 3.87
C ARG A 114 -14.00 -2.21 4.33
N LEU A 115 -14.04 -1.93 5.64
CA LEU A 115 -13.90 -0.57 6.16
C LEU A 115 -12.51 0.02 5.83
N GLY A 116 -11.43 -0.71 6.12
CA GLY A 116 -10.07 -0.24 5.86
C GLY A 116 -9.80 0.00 4.37
N ALA A 117 -10.25 -0.91 3.51
CA ALA A 117 -10.12 -0.76 2.06
C ALA A 117 -11.00 0.36 1.50
N LEU A 118 -12.22 0.55 2.04
CA LEU A 118 -13.09 1.67 1.65
C LEU A 118 -12.43 3.00 1.96
N GLU A 119 -11.82 3.17 3.14
CA GLU A 119 -11.07 4.38 3.46
C GLU A 119 -9.91 4.62 2.49
N ALA A 120 -9.10 3.59 2.21
CA ALA A 120 -7.98 3.69 1.29
C ALA A 120 -8.44 4.15 -0.11
N MET A 121 -9.54 3.57 -0.60
CA MET A 121 -10.16 3.93 -1.86
C MET A 121 -10.66 5.37 -1.87
N LEU A 122 -11.37 5.79 -0.82
CA LEU A 122 -11.90 7.15 -0.71
C LEU A 122 -10.78 8.21 -0.63
N PHE A 123 -9.58 7.84 -0.18
CA PHE A 123 -8.40 8.69 -0.19
C PHE A 123 -7.47 8.47 -1.40
N GLY A 124 -7.98 7.84 -2.46
CA GLY A 124 -7.32 7.80 -3.77
C GLY A 124 -6.33 6.65 -3.96
N SER A 125 -6.27 5.69 -3.05
CA SER A 125 -5.57 4.43 -3.36
C SER A 125 -6.34 3.70 -4.45
N THR A 126 -5.65 3.25 -5.51
CA THR A 126 -6.23 2.30 -6.48
C THR A 126 -5.71 0.90 -6.27
N LEU A 127 -4.55 0.76 -5.62
CA LEU A 127 -3.99 -0.51 -5.18
C LEU A 127 -3.63 -0.44 -3.70
N ILE A 128 -4.00 -1.50 -2.97
CA ILE A 128 -3.51 -1.77 -1.62
C ILE A 128 -2.76 -3.11 -1.58
N ASN A 129 -1.67 -3.17 -0.82
CA ASN A 129 -1.00 -4.41 -0.43
C ASN A 129 -1.30 -4.71 1.04
N ASP A 130 -2.28 -5.57 1.28
CA ASP A 130 -2.80 -5.88 2.61
C ASP A 130 -2.32 -7.24 3.11
N THR A 131 -1.83 -7.31 4.34
CA THR A 131 -1.40 -8.58 4.93
C THR A 131 -1.92 -8.73 6.35
N PHE A 132 -2.82 -9.67 6.60
CA PHE A 132 -3.29 -9.97 7.96
C PHE A 132 -3.89 -11.38 8.08
N VAL A 133 -4.74 -11.63 9.09
CA VAL A 133 -5.48 -12.90 9.23
C VAL A 133 -6.69 -12.97 8.27
N HIS A 134 -7.14 -14.19 7.96
CA HIS A 134 -8.32 -14.49 7.11
C HIS A 134 -8.23 -13.96 5.68
N ALA A 135 -7.04 -14.02 5.06
CA ALA A 135 -6.78 -13.47 3.74
C ALA A 135 -7.66 -14.05 2.62
N ASP A 136 -8.07 -15.31 2.72
CA ASP A 136 -9.00 -15.96 1.79
C ASP A 136 -10.38 -15.31 1.76
N VAL A 137 -10.82 -14.77 2.90
CA VAL A 137 -12.09 -14.04 3.06
C VAL A 137 -11.92 -12.57 2.73
N VAL A 138 -10.88 -11.92 3.24
CA VAL A 138 -10.77 -10.45 3.12
C VAL A 138 -10.30 -9.99 1.74
N THR A 139 -9.48 -10.78 1.04
CA THR A 139 -8.98 -10.42 -0.30
C THR A 139 -10.12 -10.16 -1.30
N PRO A 140 -11.06 -11.10 -1.53
CA PRO A 140 -12.20 -10.83 -2.41
C PRO A 140 -13.11 -9.74 -1.86
N ALA A 141 -13.35 -9.69 -0.55
CA ALA A 141 -14.22 -8.69 0.08
C ALA A 141 -13.73 -7.24 -0.15
N MET A 142 -12.42 -7.02 -0.10
CA MET A 142 -11.81 -5.72 -0.42
C MET A 142 -11.87 -5.43 -1.93
N ALA A 143 -11.65 -6.44 -2.78
CA ALA A 143 -11.69 -6.28 -4.23
C ALA A 143 -13.08 -5.94 -4.78
N GLU A 144 -14.15 -6.41 -4.12
CA GLU A 144 -15.55 -6.10 -4.43
C GLU A 144 -15.86 -4.59 -4.35
N LEU A 145 -15.10 -3.83 -3.56
CA LEU A 145 -15.22 -2.36 -3.50
C LEU A 145 -14.77 -1.69 -4.81
N GLY A 146 -13.98 -2.38 -5.64
CA GLY A 146 -13.47 -1.90 -6.91
C GLY A 146 -11.99 -1.51 -6.90
N LEU A 147 -11.26 -1.74 -5.81
CA LEU A 147 -9.80 -1.57 -5.74
C LEU A 147 -9.06 -2.71 -6.45
N ARG A 148 -7.76 -2.52 -6.68
CA ARG A 148 -6.79 -3.60 -6.86
C ARG A 148 -6.27 -4.03 -5.50
N VAL A 149 -6.26 -5.34 -5.24
CA VAL A 149 -5.86 -5.89 -3.93
C VAL A 149 -4.74 -6.88 -4.13
N TRP A 150 -3.56 -6.51 -3.67
CA TRP A 150 -2.49 -7.48 -3.45
C TRP A 150 -2.59 -7.92 -1.99
N SER A 151 -2.60 -9.22 -1.75
CA SER A 151 -2.72 -9.70 -0.38
C SER A 151 -2.00 -11.01 -0.14
N CYS A 152 -1.73 -11.27 1.13
CA CYS A 152 -1.32 -12.55 1.64
C CYS A 152 -1.80 -12.70 3.09
N GLY A 153 -2.09 -13.93 3.49
CA GLY A 153 -2.18 -14.25 4.91
C GLY A 153 -0.88 -13.87 5.63
N ARG A 154 -0.97 -13.48 6.90
CA ARG A 154 0.22 -13.31 7.75
C ARG A 154 0.90 -14.67 7.92
N ILE A 155 2.05 -14.89 7.27
CA ILE A 155 2.83 -16.13 7.36
C ILE A 155 3.75 -16.06 8.57
N HIS A 156 3.67 -17.04 9.47
CA HIS A 156 4.46 -17.10 10.70
C HIS A 156 4.50 -18.53 11.27
N ASP A 157 5.48 -18.84 12.10
CA ASP A 157 5.52 -20.09 12.88
C ASP A 157 5.47 -19.85 14.39
N VAL A 158 5.48 -18.60 14.85
CA VAL A 158 5.23 -18.26 16.26
C VAL A 158 3.76 -18.46 16.66
N ASP A 159 3.50 -18.84 17.90
CA ASP A 159 2.19 -18.77 18.51
C ASP A 159 1.84 -17.34 18.95
N PHE A 160 1.08 -16.62 18.11
CA PHE A 160 0.63 -15.25 18.39
C PHE A 160 -0.27 -15.10 19.62
N SER A 161 -0.81 -16.18 20.21
CA SER A 161 -1.54 -16.08 21.48
C SER A 161 -0.62 -15.73 22.66
N GLY A 162 0.69 -15.98 22.53
CA GLY A 162 1.70 -15.69 23.55
C GLY A 162 2.44 -14.36 23.38
N VAL A 163 2.53 -13.84 22.15
CA VAL A 163 3.44 -12.73 21.79
C VAL A 163 3.18 -11.46 22.59
N SER A 164 1.93 -11.02 22.71
CA SER A 164 1.55 -9.84 23.50
C SER A 164 1.82 -9.97 25.00
N THR A 165 2.06 -11.19 25.49
CA THR A 165 2.41 -11.51 26.88
C THR A 165 3.87 -11.91 27.04
N GLY A 166 4.70 -11.68 26.02
CA GLY A 166 6.14 -11.87 26.08
C GLY A 166 6.64 -13.26 25.69
N ARG A 167 5.80 -14.14 25.11
CA ARG A 167 6.17 -15.51 24.73
C ARG A 167 6.24 -15.67 23.20
N TRP A 168 7.42 -16.02 22.68
CA TRP A 168 7.66 -16.35 21.27
C TRP A 168 7.93 -17.85 21.12
N GLU A 169 6.86 -18.65 21.16
CA GLU A 169 6.96 -20.10 20.95
C GLU A 169 6.77 -20.43 19.48
N HIS A 170 7.81 -20.93 18.81
CA HIS A 170 7.74 -21.35 17.41
C HIS A 170 7.29 -22.81 17.30
N ARG A 171 6.38 -23.10 16.36
CA ARG A 171 5.82 -24.43 16.11
C ARG A 171 5.72 -24.67 14.61
N ASP A 172 6.41 -25.70 14.11
CA ASP A 172 6.42 -26.06 12.68
C ASP A 172 5.01 -26.20 12.09
N ALA A 173 4.06 -26.80 12.84
CA ALA A 173 2.68 -26.96 12.39
C ALA A 173 1.94 -25.62 12.15
N ILE A 174 2.29 -24.55 12.87
CA ILE A 174 1.76 -23.19 12.60
C ILE A 174 2.37 -22.66 11.31
N GLY A 175 3.68 -22.83 11.14
CA GLY A 175 4.39 -22.42 9.92
C GLY A 175 3.85 -23.10 8.66
N GLU A 176 3.71 -24.43 8.71
CA GLU A 176 3.15 -25.24 7.61
C GLU A 176 1.75 -24.76 7.24
N ARG A 177 0.85 -24.64 8.23
CA ARG A 177 -0.51 -24.15 7.99
C ARG A 177 -0.53 -22.76 7.34
N THR A 178 0.19 -21.79 7.90
CA THR A 178 0.10 -20.40 7.39
C THR A 178 0.76 -20.24 6.01
N LEU A 179 1.81 -21.02 5.71
CA LEU A 179 2.41 -21.05 4.39
C LEU A 179 1.48 -21.74 3.37
N ASP A 180 0.85 -22.85 3.74
CA ASP A 180 -0.09 -23.57 2.87
C ASP A 180 -1.32 -22.71 2.54
N GLU A 181 -1.86 -21.98 3.52
CA GLU A 181 -2.95 -21.00 3.32
C GLU A 181 -2.55 -19.92 2.31
N ALA A 182 -1.33 -19.39 2.42
CA ALA A 182 -0.82 -18.39 1.47
C ALA A 182 -0.62 -18.95 0.06
N LEU A 183 -0.11 -20.19 -0.05
CA LEU A 183 0.08 -20.86 -1.34
C LEU A 183 -1.26 -21.22 -1.99
N ALA A 184 -2.27 -21.63 -1.21
CA ALA A 184 -3.62 -21.87 -1.70
C ALA A 184 -4.29 -20.58 -2.20
N LEU A 185 -4.04 -19.44 -1.52
CA LEU A 185 -4.49 -18.13 -1.99
C LEU A 185 -3.82 -17.76 -3.32
N ALA A 186 -2.51 -17.98 -3.44
CA ALA A 186 -1.78 -17.76 -4.68
C ALA A 186 -2.31 -18.63 -5.82
N GLU A 187 -2.53 -19.94 -5.60
CA GLU A 187 -3.13 -20.82 -6.60
C GLU A 187 -4.52 -20.33 -7.05
N ARG A 188 -5.29 -19.72 -6.14
CA ARG A 188 -6.60 -19.18 -6.45
C ARG A 188 -6.54 -17.91 -7.31
N TYR A 189 -5.54 -17.04 -7.19
CA TYR A 189 -5.59 -15.71 -7.81
C TYR A 189 -4.42 -15.37 -8.73
N GLU A 190 -3.24 -15.94 -8.50
CA GLU A 190 -2.05 -15.60 -9.25
C GLU A 190 -2.16 -16.01 -10.73
N GLY A 191 -1.72 -15.15 -11.64
CA GLY A 191 -1.79 -15.39 -13.08
C GLY A 191 -3.19 -15.26 -13.70
N LYS A 192 -4.22 -14.86 -12.93
CA LYS A 192 -5.55 -14.54 -13.48
C LYS A 192 -5.56 -13.16 -14.13
N SER A 193 -6.16 -13.08 -15.32
CA SER A 193 -5.87 -12.05 -16.34
C SER A 193 -6.46 -10.65 -16.11
N ASP A 194 -7.13 -10.40 -14.98
CA ASP A 194 -7.83 -9.13 -14.74
C ASP A 194 -7.02 -8.09 -13.93
N LEU A 195 -5.86 -8.48 -13.37
CA LEU A 195 -5.03 -7.65 -12.50
C LEU A 195 -5.82 -7.02 -11.33
N ARG A 196 -6.95 -7.63 -10.94
CA ARG A 196 -7.80 -7.13 -9.86
C ARG A 196 -7.29 -7.59 -8.50
N ILE A 197 -6.87 -8.84 -8.44
CA ILE A 197 -6.28 -9.47 -7.26
C ILE A 197 -4.92 -10.03 -7.62
N GLY A 198 -3.94 -9.86 -6.74
CA GLY A 198 -2.65 -10.54 -6.83
C GLY A 198 -2.17 -11.01 -5.46
N VAL A 199 -1.16 -11.88 -5.44
CA VAL A 199 -0.65 -12.47 -4.20
C VAL A 199 0.84 -12.21 -4.06
N GLN A 200 1.29 -12.05 -2.81
CA GLN A 200 2.72 -12.08 -2.42
C GLN A 200 2.86 -13.06 -1.26
N LEU A 201 4.08 -13.34 -0.80
CA LEU A 201 4.30 -14.06 0.45
C LEU A 201 4.61 -13.07 1.57
N ALA A 202 3.76 -12.97 2.58
CA ALA A 202 3.92 -12.05 3.69
C ALA A 202 4.52 -12.75 4.93
N ALA A 203 5.83 -12.94 4.93
CA ALA A 203 6.55 -13.37 6.12
C ALA A 203 6.41 -12.26 7.18
N HIS A 204 5.70 -12.50 8.28
CA HIS A 204 5.31 -11.42 9.19
C HIS A 204 6.50 -10.56 9.61
N ALA A 205 7.45 -11.13 10.36
CA ALA A 205 8.65 -10.44 10.81
C ALA A 205 9.72 -11.48 11.21
N PRO A 206 11.02 -11.14 11.16
CA PRO A 206 12.12 -12.03 11.53
C PRO A 206 11.99 -12.64 12.93
N ASP A 207 11.40 -11.94 13.89
CA ASP A 207 11.25 -12.42 15.27
C ASP A 207 10.07 -13.39 15.43
N THR A 208 9.09 -13.31 14.54
CA THR A 208 7.90 -14.19 14.50
C THR A 208 7.99 -15.35 13.52
N CYS A 209 9.07 -15.41 12.74
CA CYS A 209 9.40 -16.49 11.83
C CYS A 209 10.76 -17.06 12.23
N SER A 210 10.84 -18.35 12.57
CA SER A 210 12.13 -18.98 12.89
C SER A 210 13.05 -19.02 11.67
N THR A 211 14.36 -19.11 11.90
CA THR A 211 15.37 -19.20 10.84
C THR A 211 15.13 -20.36 9.86
N PRO A 212 14.82 -21.61 10.31
CA PRO A 212 14.41 -22.69 9.41
C PRO A 212 13.15 -22.36 8.60
N PHE A 213 12.16 -21.70 9.21
CA PHE A 213 10.92 -21.37 8.52
C PHE A 213 11.11 -20.25 7.47
N LEU A 214 11.94 -19.25 7.74
CA LEU A 214 12.32 -18.25 6.75
C LEU A 214 12.98 -18.88 5.51
N ARG A 215 13.80 -19.93 5.68
CA ARG A 215 14.35 -20.71 4.54
C ARG A 215 13.24 -21.39 3.73
N ARG A 216 12.23 -21.98 4.38
CA ARG A 216 11.05 -22.57 3.70
C ARG A 216 10.28 -21.51 2.90
N ILE A 217 10.11 -20.31 3.45
CA ILE A 217 9.47 -19.18 2.72
C ILE A 217 10.30 -18.78 1.50
N ARG A 218 11.63 -18.70 1.62
CA ARG A 218 12.54 -18.45 0.49
C ARG A 218 12.40 -19.52 -0.60
N GLU A 219 12.36 -20.80 -0.24
CA GLU A 219 12.14 -21.90 -1.19
C GLU A 219 10.76 -21.80 -1.87
N ALA A 220 9.71 -21.43 -1.14
CA ALA A 220 8.39 -21.19 -1.70
C ALA A 220 8.37 -19.99 -2.67
N SER A 221 9.05 -18.89 -2.33
CA SER A 221 9.18 -17.71 -3.19
C SER A 221 9.91 -18.01 -4.50
N GLU A 222 10.97 -18.83 -4.46
CA GLU A 222 11.68 -19.23 -5.67
C GLU A 222 10.86 -20.17 -6.54
N ARG A 223 10.18 -21.15 -5.94
CA ARG A 223 9.36 -22.12 -6.66
C ARG A 223 8.18 -21.45 -7.37
N THR A 224 7.54 -20.47 -6.72
CA THR A 224 6.33 -19.82 -7.23
C THR A 224 6.62 -18.56 -8.05
N GLY A 225 7.81 -17.96 -7.89
CA GLY A 225 8.10 -16.65 -8.46
C GLY A 225 7.36 -15.50 -7.76
N LEU A 226 6.72 -15.74 -6.61
CA LEU A 226 6.08 -14.71 -5.80
C LEU A 226 7.10 -13.86 -5.04
N ARG A 227 6.84 -12.56 -4.92
CA ARG A 227 7.65 -11.64 -4.10
C ARG A 227 7.41 -11.91 -2.62
N VAL A 228 8.36 -11.49 -1.77
CA VAL A 228 8.22 -11.55 -0.32
C VAL A 228 8.07 -10.14 0.24
N THR A 229 7.10 -9.96 1.13
CA THR A 229 6.95 -8.76 1.96
C THR A 229 7.13 -9.11 3.44
N THR A 230 7.74 -8.23 4.23
CA THR A 230 7.99 -8.45 5.66
C THR A 230 8.15 -7.14 6.43
N HIS A 231 7.87 -7.16 7.74
CA HIS A 231 8.36 -6.10 8.63
C HIS A 231 9.83 -6.35 8.95
N LEU A 232 10.68 -5.33 8.84
CA LEU A 232 12.12 -5.48 9.04
C LEU A 232 12.67 -4.39 9.96
N SER A 233 13.34 -4.80 11.05
CA SER A 233 13.99 -3.89 11.99
C SER A 233 13.06 -2.78 12.49
N GLN A 234 11.80 -3.13 12.77
CA GLN A 234 10.74 -2.22 13.18
C GLN A 234 10.87 -1.81 14.66
N SER A 235 11.50 -2.64 15.50
CA SER A 235 11.58 -2.34 16.94
C SER A 235 12.85 -2.86 17.61
N LYS A 236 13.18 -2.26 18.75
CA LYS A 236 14.27 -2.75 19.61
C LYS A 236 13.97 -4.15 20.19
N VAL A 237 12.69 -4.50 20.34
CA VAL A 237 12.26 -5.83 20.80
C VAL A 237 12.66 -6.89 19.77
N GLU A 238 12.34 -6.66 18.50
CA GLU A 238 12.75 -7.52 17.39
C GLU A 238 14.28 -7.70 17.39
N LEU A 239 15.03 -6.59 17.39
CA LEU A 239 16.50 -6.64 17.40
C LEU A 239 17.05 -7.47 18.57
N ALA A 240 16.53 -7.29 19.78
CA ALA A 240 16.97 -8.02 20.96
C ALA A 240 16.65 -9.52 20.84
N ARG A 241 15.50 -9.88 20.25
CA ARG A 241 15.13 -11.28 20.04
C ARG A 241 15.98 -11.96 18.98
N ILE A 242 16.20 -11.34 17.82
CA ILE A 242 17.07 -11.92 16.79
C ILE A 242 18.50 -12.07 17.29
N ARG A 243 19.04 -11.07 17.99
CA ARG A 243 20.37 -11.18 18.59
C ARG A 243 20.47 -12.30 19.61
N ALA A 244 19.45 -12.50 20.45
CA ALA A 244 19.45 -13.57 21.43
C ALA A 244 19.27 -14.96 20.80
N ARG A 245 18.45 -15.08 19.75
CA ARG A 245 18.14 -16.35 19.08
C ARG A 245 19.24 -16.79 18.11
N ASP A 246 19.73 -15.86 17.29
CA ASP A 246 20.59 -16.16 16.14
C ASP A 246 21.98 -15.48 16.22
N GLY A 247 22.18 -14.51 17.11
CA GLY A 247 23.42 -13.74 17.19
C GLY A 247 23.59 -12.69 16.08
N LEU A 248 22.54 -12.42 15.30
CA LEU A 248 22.55 -11.55 14.11
C LEU A 248 21.66 -10.32 14.29
N SER A 249 21.77 -9.34 13.38
CA SER A 249 20.70 -8.37 13.15
C SER A 249 19.58 -8.95 12.26
N PRO A 250 18.38 -8.35 12.22
CA PRO A 250 17.32 -8.81 11.32
C PRO A 250 17.70 -8.78 9.82
N PRO A 251 18.36 -7.72 9.28
CA PRO A 251 18.81 -7.72 7.88
C PRO A 251 19.89 -8.78 7.62
N GLU A 252 20.80 -9.01 8.57
CA GLU A 252 21.81 -10.08 8.49
C GLU A 252 21.19 -11.47 8.43
N LEU A 253 20.16 -11.71 9.23
CA LEU A 253 19.41 -12.97 9.18
C LEU A 253 18.72 -13.16 7.83
N LEU A 254 18.06 -12.12 7.29
CA LEU A 254 17.42 -12.22 5.97
C LEU A 254 18.45 -12.44 4.83
N ASP A 255 19.65 -11.87 4.95
CA ASP A 255 20.78 -12.11 4.05
C ASP A 255 21.24 -13.58 4.13
N GLU A 256 21.42 -14.13 5.34
CA GLU A 256 21.83 -15.53 5.54
C GLU A 256 20.85 -16.54 4.94
N VAL A 257 19.54 -16.30 5.07
CA VAL A 257 18.51 -17.20 4.52
C VAL A 257 18.17 -16.92 3.05
N GLY A 258 18.77 -15.89 2.44
CA GLY A 258 18.59 -15.54 1.03
C GLY A 258 17.32 -14.75 0.70
N LEU A 259 16.64 -14.18 1.71
CA LEU A 259 15.47 -13.32 1.52
C LEU A 259 15.82 -11.85 1.30
N LEU A 260 17.00 -11.39 1.70
CA LEU A 260 17.45 -10.01 1.46
C LEU A 260 17.93 -9.86 0.00
N ASN A 261 16.99 -9.57 -0.91
CA ASN A 261 17.24 -9.43 -2.34
C ASN A 261 16.36 -8.35 -2.99
N ASP A 262 16.54 -8.11 -4.29
CA ASP A 262 15.87 -7.07 -5.07
C ASP A 262 14.35 -7.30 -5.29
N ARG A 263 13.83 -8.45 -4.84
CA ARG A 263 12.40 -8.78 -4.85
C ARG A 263 11.75 -8.59 -3.48
N LEU A 264 12.53 -8.32 -2.43
CA LEU A 264 12.02 -8.08 -1.08
C LEU A 264 11.39 -6.69 -0.95
N LEU A 265 10.19 -6.68 -0.38
CA LEU A 265 9.51 -5.51 0.12
C LEU A 265 9.60 -5.49 1.66
N ALA A 266 10.29 -4.51 2.22
CA ALA A 266 10.53 -4.45 3.67
C ALA A 266 9.86 -3.22 4.28
N ALA A 267 8.92 -3.42 5.19
CA ALA A 267 8.29 -2.36 5.96
C ALA A 267 9.19 -1.87 7.11
N HIS A 268 9.04 -0.58 7.44
CA HIS A 268 9.74 0.14 8.49
C HIS A 268 11.24 0.39 8.23
N CYS A 269 12.11 -0.60 8.44
CA CYS A 269 13.57 -0.44 8.43
C CYS A 269 14.07 0.68 9.36
N ILE A 270 13.56 0.75 10.59
CA ILE A 270 13.83 1.84 11.55
C ILE A 270 15.19 1.65 12.23
N HIS A 271 15.40 0.47 12.81
CA HIS A 271 16.55 0.18 13.67
C HIS A 271 17.62 -0.60 12.92
N VAL A 272 18.28 0.06 11.98
CA VAL A 272 19.34 -0.50 11.15
C VAL A 272 20.69 0.15 11.47
N SER A 273 21.73 -0.66 11.63
CA SER A 273 23.11 -0.19 11.79
C SER A 273 23.72 0.25 10.43
N ALA A 274 24.94 0.80 10.46
CA ALA A 274 25.64 1.15 9.22
C ALA A 274 25.92 -0.09 8.34
N ASP A 275 26.26 -1.23 8.95
CA ASP A 275 26.49 -2.49 8.24
C ASP A 275 25.18 -3.04 7.64
N ASP A 276 24.08 -2.92 8.39
CA ASP A 276 22.74 -3.27 7.91
C ASP A 276 22.33 -2.40 6.71
N ILE A 277 22.55 -1.09 6.78
CA ILE A 277 22.27 -0.16 5.68
C ILE A 277 23.07 -0.56 4.43
N ALA A 278 24.35 -0.90 4.59
CA ALA A 278 25.18 -1.35 3.48
C ALA A 278 24.69 -2.69 2.89
N ARG A 279 24.25 -3.65 3.73
CA ARG A 279 23.65 -4.91 3.27
C ARG A 279 22.36 -4.67 2.50
N ILE A 280 21.43 -3.91 3.08
CA ILE A 280 20.15 -3.53 2.47
C ILE A 280 20.36 -2.84 1.13
N GLY A 281 21.31 -1.90 1.08
CA GLY A 281 21.67 -1.18 -0.13
C GLY A 281 22.20 -2.08 -1.24
N ARG A 282 23.15 -2.98 -0.92
CA ARG A 282 23.68 -3.97 -1.87
C ARG A 282 22.60 -4.92 -2.39
N ALA A 283 21.67 -5.33 -1.54
CA ALA A 283 20.57 -6.20 -1.92
C ALA A 283 19.53 -5.49 -2.82
N GLY A 284 19.50 -4.15 -2.82
CA GLY A 284 18.60 -3.37 -3.67
C GLY A 284 17.12 -3.56 -3.33
N ILE A 285 16.79 -3.87 -2.07
CA ILE A 285 15.40 -4.10 -1.63
C ILE A 285 14.53 -2.85 -1.87
N THR A 286 13.21 -3.00 -1.80
CA THR A 286 12.32 -1.84 -1.64
C THR A 286 11.88 -1.68 -0.20
N VAL A 287 12.09 -0.51 0.37
CA VAL A 287 11.59 -0.14 1.71
C VAL A 287 10.22 0.51 1.57
N ALA A 288 9.21 -0.09 2.21
CA ALA A 288 7.92 0.55 2.42
C ALA A 288 8.05 1.56 3.58
N HIS A 289 8.24 2.83 3.24
CA HIS A 289 8.44 3.91 4.19
C HIS A 289 7.10 4.38 4.78
N ILE A 290 6.87 4.03 6.05
CA ILE A 290 5.68 4.36 6.82
C ILE A 290 5.93 5.65 7.60
N ALA A 291 6.09 6.75 6.87
CA ALA A 291 6.64 8.00 7.39
C ALA A 291 5.88 8.54 8.61
N LYS A 292 4.55 8.67 8.48
CA LYS A 292 3.70 9.21 9.56
C LYS A 292 3.59 8.23 10.72
N GLY A 293 3.29 6.95 10.45
CA GLY A 293 3.10 5.94 11.49
C GLY A 293 4.34 5.79 12.39
N ASN A 294 5.53 5.70 11.78
CA ASN A 294 6.79 5.63 12.52
C ASN A 294 7.01 6.91 13.36
N ALA A 295 6.76 8.09 12.78
CA ALA A 295 6.99 9.38 13.43
C ALA A 295 6.06 9.60 14.65
N THR A 296 4.81 9.13 14.60
CA THR A 296 3.88 9.14 15.75
C THR A 296 4.45 8.33 16.92
N GLY A 297 5.12 7.20 16.62
CA GLY A 297 5.86 6.40 17.62
C GLY A 297 7.23 6.97 18.02
N ALA A 298 7.53 8.23 17.66
CA ALA A 298 8.82 8.89 17.87
C ALA A 298 10.03 8.15 17.25
N THR A 299 9.81 7.50 16.10
CA THR A 299 10.86 6.78 15.35
C THR A 299 10.86 7.15 13.88
N ILE A 300 12.02 7.02 13.22
CA ILE A 300 12.16 7.36 11.80
C ILE A 300 13.17 6.41 11.17
N ALA A 301 12.83 5.82 10.02
CA ALA A 301 13.77 5.05 9.21
C ALA A 301 14.83 5.97 8.59
N PRO A 302 16.13 5.60 8.54
CA PRO A 302 17.19 6.44 7.97
C PRO A 302 17.14 6.41 6.43
N THR A 303 16.04 6.92 5.85
CA THR A 303 15.69 6.83 4.44
C THR A 303 16.75 7.41 3.52
N GLN A 304 17.40 8.52 3.93
CA GLN A 304 18.52 9.07 3.18
C GLN A 304 19.69 8.09 3.06
N ALA A 305 20.10 7.49 4.18
CA ALA A 305 21.23 6.55 4.20
C ALA A 305 20.90 5.26 3.44
N LEU A 306 19.68 4.74 3.62
CA LEU A 306 19.18 3.58 2.88
C LEU A 306 19.18 3.83 1.37
N ARG A 307 18.65 4.97 0.92
CA ARG A 307 18.62 5.34 -0.50
C ARG A 307 20.03 5.52 -1.06
N ALA A 308 20.90 6.21 -0.34
CA ALA A 308 22.30 6.40 -0.74
C ALA A 308 23.07 5.08 -0.85
N ALA A 309 22.71 4.08 -0.04
CA ALA A 309 23.30 2.75 -0.09
C ALA A 309 22.78 1.88 -1.26
N GLY A 310 21.67 2.26 -1.91
CA GLY A 310 21.08 1.55 -3.06
C GLY A 310 19.68 0.99 -2.84
N ALA A 311 19.08 1.18 -1.65
CA ALA A 311 17.69 0.77 -1.43
C ALA A 311 16.71 1.67 -2.19
N ARG A 312 15.61 1.08 -2.66
CA ARG A 312 14.48 1.82 -3.22
C ARG A 312 13.52 2.19 -2.12
N LEU A 313 12.80 3.30 -2.27
CA LEU A 313 11.78 3.74 -1.33
C LEU A 313 10.43 3.81 -2.04
N SER A 314 9.39 3.31 -1.37
CA SER A 314 7.98 3.48 -1.75
C SER A 314 7.16 3.72 -0.48
N LEU A 315 5.88 4.07 -0.59
CA LEU A 315 5.08 4.52 0.56
C LEU A 315 4.04 3.49 1.00
N GLY A 316 3.87 3.37 2.32
CA GLY A 316 2.83 2.56 2.94
C GLY A 316 2.20 3.30 4.12
N THR A 317 0.96 2.95 4.45
CA THR A 317 0.21 3.59 5.53
C THR A 317 0.23 2.82 6.84
N ASP A 318 0.48 1.50 6.77
CA ASP A 318 0.38 0.60 7.91
C ASP A 318 -1.04 0.66 8.52
N ASN A 319 -1.18 0.65 9.86
CA ASN A 319 -2.42 0.36 10.56
C ASN A 319 -3.25 1.58 11.03
N MET A 320 -2.71 2.81 10.98
CA MET A 320 -3.32 3.96 11.65
C MET A 320 -4.45 4.64 10.84
N HIS A 321 -4.20 4.88 9.56
CA HIS A 321 -5.13 5.52 8.61
C HIS A 321 -4.72 5.10 7.19
N ALA A 322 -5.52 5.38 6.17
CA ALA A 322 -5.22 4.97 4.80
C ALA A 322 -4.94 6.14 3.81
N ASP A 323 -4.58 7.32 4.32
CA ASP A 323 -4.37 8.54 3.51
C ASP A 323 -2.92 8.63 2.98
N MET A 324 -2.75 8.21 1.72
CA MET A 324 -1.47 8.28 1.01
C MET A 324 -1.02 9.71 0.67
N VAL A 325 -1.94 10.68 0.57
CA VAL A 325 -1.60 12.10 0.35
C VAL A 325 -0.90 12.65 1.58
N GLU A 326 -1.39 12.31 2.76
CA GLU A 326 -0.73 12.65 4.01
C GLU A 326 0.62 11.95 4.16
N VAL A 327 0.73 10.66 3.81
CA VAL A 327 2.00 9.93 3.86
C VAL A 327 3.07 10.56 2.95
N MET A 328 2.72 11.04 1.75
CA MET A 328 3.65 11.79 0.89
C MET A 328 4.22 13.02 1.61
N ARG A 329 3.35 13.80 2.26
CA ARG A 329 3.78 15.01 3.00
C ARG A 329 4.74 14.66 4.13
N TRP A 330 4.43 13.62 4.91
CA TRP A 330 5.28 13.18 6.01
C TRP A 330 6.61 12.63 5.53
N ALA A 331 6.62 11.84 4.44
CA ALA A 331 7.86 11.34 3.84
C ALA A 331 8.77 12.49 3.38
N LEU A 332 8.20 13.52 2.76
CA LEU A 332 8.94 14.71 2.35
C LEU A 332 9.52 15.47 3.55
N ALA A 333 8.72 15.67 4.60
CA ALA A 333 9.17 16.33 5.82
C ALA A 333 10.29 15.56 6.52
N VAL A 334 10.11 14.24 6.69
CA VAL A 334 11.11 13.33 7.26
C VAL A 334 12.43 13.40 6.49
N GLY A 335 12.37 13.29 5.15
CA GLY A 335 13.56 13.35 4.31
C GLY A 335 14.32 14.68 4.46
N ARG A 336 13.60 15.80 4.51
CA ARG A 336 14.20 17.14 4.72
C ARG A 336 14.76 17.33 6.12
N ILE A 337 14.11 16.78 7.14
CA ILE A 337 14.61 16.80 8.52
C ILE A 337 15.93 16.03 8.62
N GLN A 338 16.03 14.86 8.00
CA GLN A 338 17.27 14.07 7.98
C GLN A 338 18.41 14.78 7.27
N GLN A 339 18.11 15.45 6.15
CA GLN A 339 19.09 16.26 5.42
C GLN A 339 19.48 17.55 6.17
N GLY A 340 18.64 18.05 7.08
CA GLY A 340 18.77 19.38 7.66
C GLY A 340 18.59 20.52 6.65
N ALA A 341 18.04 20.24 5.47
CA ALA A 341 17.92 21.19 4.36
C ALA A 341 16.84 20.77 3.34
N VAL A 342 16.41 21.72 2.51
CA VAL A 342 15.63 21.44 1.30
C VAL A 342 16.61 21.19 0.16
N THR A 343 16.69 19.95 -0.30
CA THR A 343 17.63 19.52 -1.36
C THR A 343 16.86 19.02 -2.59
N ALA A 344 17.55 18.85 -3.73
CA ALA A 344 16.95 18.26 -4.93
C ALA A 344 16.46 16.81 -4.71
N ASP A 345 17.03 16.11 -3.72
CA ASP A 345 16.72 14.71 -3.39
C ASP A 345 15.37 14.50 -2.72
N TRP A 346 14.81 15.54 -2.09
CA TRP A 346 13.56 15.49 -1.35
C TRP A 346 12.66 16.65 -1.79
N GLN A 347 12.05 16.44 -2.94
CA GLN A 347 11.07 17.34 -3.57
C GLN A 347 9.71 16.62 -3.77
N PRO A 348 8.63 17.37 -4.05
CA PRO A 348 7.32 16.78 -4.34
C PRO A 348 7.35 15.65 -5.37
N GLU A 349 8.17 15.77 -6.41
CA GLU A 349 8.39 14.77 -7.46
C GLU A 349 8.85 13.44 -6.88
N THR A 350 9.79 13.47 -5.92
CA THR A 350 10.34 12.27 -5.29
C THR A 350 9.25 11.49 -4.56
N VAL A 351 8.47 12.14 -3.70
CA VAL A 351 7.45 11.45 -2.91
C VAL A 351 6.22 11.07 -3.74
N PHE A 352 5.92 11.82 -4.80
CA PHE A 352 4.89 11.47 -5.76
C PHE A 352 5.26 10.22 -6.56
N GLU A 353 6.52 10.10 -7.00
CA GLU A 353 7.03 8.87 -7.60
C GLU A 353 6.91 7.70 -6.60
N MET A 354 7.33 7.89 -5.34
CA MET A 354 7.21 6.84 -4.30
C MET A 354 5.76 6.38 -4.05
N ALA A 355 4.78 7.27 -4.22
CA ALA A 355 3.35 6.98 -4.07
C ALA A 355 2.68 6.37 -5.31
N THR A 356 3.34 6.44 -6.48
CA THR A 356 2.78 6.04 -7.77
C THR A 356 3.71 5.03 -8.47
N LEU A 357 4.52 5.47 -9.43
CA LEU A 357 5.37 4.61 -10.25
C LEU A 357 6.37 3.79 -9.44
N GLY A 358 6.95 4.37 -8.37
CA GLY A 358 7.82 3.68 -7.42
C GLY A 358 7.09 2.55 -6.67
N GLY A 359 5.85 2.79 -6.23
CA GLY A 359 4.98 1.75 -5.69
C GLY A 359 4.71 0.64 -6.72
N ALA A 360 4.44 1.00 -7.97
CA ALA A 360 4.18 0.01 -9.03
C ALA A 360 5.43 -0.84 -9.32
N ARG A 361 6.62 -0.23 -9.33
CA ARG A 361 7.90 -0.97 -9.45
C ARG A 361 8.13 -1.92 -8.27
N ALA A 362 7.82 -1.50 -7.05
CA ALA A 362 7.93 -2.34 -5.84
C ALA A 362 7.08 -3.61 -5.97
N MET A 363 5.87 -3.46 -6.51
CA MET A 363 4.92 -4.57 -6.71
C MET A 363 5.18 -5.38 -7.99
N GLY A 364 6.08 -4.94 -8.87
CA GLY A 364 6.31 -5.57 -10.18
C GLY A 364 5.23 -5.28 -11.22
N LEU A 365 4.54 -4.15 -11.11
CA LEU A 365 3.39 -3.75 -11.92
C LEU A 365 3.63 -2.46 -12.72
N ALA A 366 4.88 -1.99 -12.79
CA ALA A 366 5.23 -0.71 -13.42
C ALA A 366 4.86 -0.64 -14.91
N ASP A 367 4.83 -1.76 -15.62
CA ASP A 367 4.42 -1.80 -17.03
C ASP A 367 2.89 -1.66 -17.20
N ALA A 368 2.13 -1.93 -16.14
CA ALA A 368 0.67 -1.93 -16.18
C ALA A 368 0.04 -0.68 -15.56
N ILE A 369 0.61 -0.15 -14.48
CA ILE A 369 0.05 0.96 -13.68
C ILE A 369 1.16 1.89 -13.15
N GLY A 370 0.80 2.87 -12.30
CA GLY A 370 1.71 3.78 -11.62
C GLY A 370 2.05 5.05 -12.40
N SER A 371 1.63 5.15 -13.66
CA SER A 371 1.67 6.39 -14.44
C SER A 371 0.50 6.45 -15.42
N LEU A 372 0.13 7.67 -15.83
CA LEU A 372 -0.82 7.92 -16.91
C LEU A 372 -0.05 7.90 -18.24
N ALA A 373 0.03 6.72 -18.85
CA ALA A 373 0.65 6.51 -20.15
C ALA A 373 -0.25 5.66 -21.05
N VAL A 374 -0.31 5.97 -22.34
CA VAL A 374 -1.09 5.20 -23.32
C VAL A 374 -0.68 3.73 -23.28
N GLY A 375 -1.66 2.83 -23.27
CA GLY A 375 -1.49 1.39 -23.16
C GLY A 375 -1.56 0.85 -21.73
N LYS A 376 -1.26 1.65 -20.70
CA LYS A 376 -1.41 1.26 -19.29
C LYS A 376 -2.88 1.13 -18.88
N ARG A 377 -3.14 0.43 -17.77
CA ARG A 377 -4.47 0.36 -17.18
C ARG A 377 -4.91 1.73 -16.70
N ALA A 378 -6.19 2.03 -16.86
CA ALA A 378 -6.78 3.29 -16.44
C ALA A 378 -7.03 3.30 -14.93
N ASP A 379 -5.94 3.48 -14.18
CA ASP A 379 -5.92 3.69 -12.74
C ASP A 379 -5.57 5.14 -12.46
N LEU A 380 -6.56 5.98 -12.15
CA LEU A 380 -6.37 7.41 -11.94
C LEU A 380 -7.31 7.99 -10.88
N VAL A 381 -6.90 9.11 -10.31
CA VAL A 381 -7.60 9.82 -9.25
C VAL A 381 -7.78 11.27 -9.66
N LEU A 382 -8.97 11.83 -9.40
CA LEU A 382 -9.26 13.25 -9.57
C LEU A 382 -9.40 13.91 -8.20
N LEU A 383 -8.62 14.96 -7.92
CA LEU A 383 -8.71 15.79 -6.73
C LEU A 383 -9.35 17.14 -7.05
N ASP A 384 -10.26 17.62 -6.21
CA ASP A 384 -10.89 18.94 -6.38
C ASP A 384 -9.96 20.06 -5.88
N LEU A 385 -9.30 20.78 -6.78
CA LEU A 385 -8.41 21.88 -6.43
C LEU A 385 -9.16 23.19 -6.09
N ARG A 386 -10.48 23.22 -6.21
CA ARG A 386 -11.28 24.45 -6.00
C ARG A 386 -11.63 24.68 -4.53
N ARG A 387 -10.82 24.14 -3.63
CA ARG A 387 -10.96 24.27 -2.18
C ARG A 387 -10.12 25.45 -1.67
N PRO A 388 -10.53 26.12 -0.57
CA PRO A 388 -9.80 27.25 -0.02
C PRO A 388 -8.32 26.98 0.28
N HIS A 389 -7.98 25.80 0.82
CA HIS A 389 -6.60 25.43 1.17
C HIS A 389 -5.72 25.04 -0.04
N LEU A 390 -6.30 24.95 -1.23
CA LEU A 390 -5.61 24.60 -2.48
C LEU A 390 -5.53 25.77 -3.46
N THR A 391 -6.18 26.89 -3.16
CA THR A 391 -6.27 28.04 -4.06
C THR A 391 -5.28 29.14 -3.64
N PRO A 392 -4.37 29.60 -4.53
CA PRO A 392 -4.21 29.19 -5.93
C PRO A 392 -3.30 27.96 -6.11
N ALA A 393 -3.65 27.06 -7.04
CA ALA A 393 -2.87 25.86 -7.37
C ALA A 393 -1.86 26.13 -8.52
N ARG A 394 -0.92 27.08 -8.32
CA ARG A 394 0.05 27.49 -9.37
C ARG A 394 1.07 26.40 -9.70
N ASN A 395 1.45 25.59 -8.71
CA ASN A 395 2.25 24.39 -8.88
C ASN A 395 1.38 23.20 -8.45
N PRO A 396 0.68 22.51 -9.37
CA PRO A 396 -0.29 21.47 -9.00
C PRO A 396 0.33 20.32 -8.21
N LEU A 397 1.56 19.90 -8.54
CA LEU A 397 2.27 18.85 -7.80
C LEU A 397 2.70 19.34 -6.41
N GLY A 398 3.23 20.56 -6.33
CA GLY A 398 3.54 21.20 -5.05
C GLY A 398 2.31 21.33 -4.17
N THR A 399 1.17 21.75 -4.72
CA THR A 399 -0.13 21.84 -4.03
C THR A 399 -0.59 20.46 -3.55
N LEU A 400 -0.53 19.43 -4.38
CA LEU A 400 -0.86 18.05 -3.99
C LEU A 400 -0.06 17.60 -2.76
N VAL A 401 1.27 17.71 -2.82
CA VAL A 401 2.14 17.17 -1.76
C VAL A 401 2.13 18.05 -0.51
N HIS A 402 2.17 19.38 -0.66
CA HIS A 402 2.29 20.28 0.48
C HIS A 402 0.97 20.55 1.18
N THR A 403 -0.16 20.64 0.47
CA THR A 403 -1.40 21.17 1.06
C THR A 403 -2.63 20.28 0.90
N ALA A 404 -2.70 19.41 -0.11
CA ALA A 404 -3.86 18.54 -0.32
C ALA A 404 -4.06 17.48 0.76
N GLN A 405 -5.28 16.99 0.88
CA GLN A 405 -5.68 16.00 1.88
C GLN A 405 -6.39 14.86 1.16
N GLY A 406 -6.41 13.65 1.73
CA GLY A 406 -7.12 12.53 1.13
C GLY A 406 -8.58 12.85 0.83
N ARG A 407 -9.23 13.67 1.68
CA ARG A 407 -10.62 14.15 1.47
C ARG A 407 -10.83 15.05 0.25
N ASP A 408 -9.76 15.54 -0.38
CA ASP A 408 -9.87 16.32 -1.63
C ASP A 408 -10.08 15.40 -2.85
N VAL A 409 -9.90 14.09 -2.69
CA VAL A 409 -10.25 13.09 -3.71
C VAL A 409 -11.76 13.11 -3.99
N GLU A 410 -12.10 13.29 -5.25
CA GLU A 410 -13.48 13.40 -5.73
C GLU A 410 -13.87 12.19 -6.58
N THR A 411 -12.95 11.69 -7.41
CA THR A 411 -13.21 10.57 -8.32
C THR A 411 -12.03 9.62 -8.31
N VAL A 412 -12.31 8.32 -8.27
CA VAL A 412 -11.31 7.26 -8.39
C VAL A 412 -11.75 6.31 -9.49
N ILE A 413 -10.83 6.03 -10.41
CA ILE A 413 -11.03 5.14 -11.54
C ILE A 413 -10.01 4.01 -11.42
N VAL A 414 -10.48 2.76 -11.48
CA VAL A 414 -9.61 1.56 -11.40
C VAL A 414 -9.97 0.61 -12.52
N ASP A 415 -8.99 0.26 -13.34
CA ASP A 415 -9.20 -0.51 -14.57
C ASP A 415 -10.26 0.11 -15.49
N GLY A 416 -10.33 1.45 -15.54
CA GLY A 416 -11.28 2.21 -16.36
C GLY A 416 -12.69 2.33 -15.78
N GLU A 417 -12.98 1.70 -14.64
CA GLU A 417 -14.27 1.79 -13.96
C GLU A 417 -14.26 2.87 -12.88
N VAL A 418 -15.30 3.71 -12.82
CA VAL A 418 -15.47 4.72 -11.77
C VAL A 418 -15.93 4.04 -10.48
N VAL A 419 -15.04 3.94 -9.50
CA VAL A 419 -15.31 3.27 -8.21
C VAL A 419 -15.62 4.26 -7.07
N VAL A 420 -15.23 5.52 -7.25
CA VAL A 420 -15.65 6.66 -6.43
C VAL A 420 -16.09 7.79 -7.36
N GLU A 421 -17.25 8.38 -7.10
CA GLU A 421 -17.79 9.54 -7.83
C GLU A 421 -18.34 10.56 -6.82
N ASP A 422 -17.95 11.83 -6.97
CA ASP A 422 -18.30 12.92 -6.04
C ASP A 422 -18.03 12.58 -4.56
N GLY A 423 -16.91 11.91 -4.30
CA GLY A 423 -16.46 11.52 -2.96
C GLY A 423 -17.26 10.37 -2.33
N ARG A 424 -18.06 9.63 -3.11
CA ARG A 424 -18.86 8.48 -2.64
C ARG A 424 -18.50 7.21 -3.42
N PRO A 425 -18.47 6.03 -2.77
CA PRO A 425 -18.25 4.78 -3.50
C PRO A 425 -19.44 4.47 -4.41
N THR A 426 -19.19 3.86 -5.56
CA THR A 426 -20.24 3.53 -6.54
C THR A 426 -20.75 2.10 -6.43
N LYS A 427 -20.00 1.21 -5.76
CA LYS A 427 -20.31 -0.23 -5.68
C LYS A 427 -20.97 -0.68 -4.38
N VAL A 428 -20.87 0.11 -3.31
CA VAL A 428 -21.35 -0.26 -1.97
C VAL A 428 -21.99 0.92 -1.26
N ASP A 429 -22.84 0.62 -0.27
CA ASP A 429 -23.29 1.61 0.70
C ASP A 429 -22.19 1.81 1.77
N ALA A 430 -21.49 2.95 1.72
CA ALA A 430 -20.45 3.31 2.69
C ALA A 430 -20.94 3.27 4.13
N GLU A 431 -22.18 3.68 4.39
CA GLU A 431 -22.72 3.73 5.74
C GLU A 431 -23.06 2.32 6.23
N ALA A 432 -23.51 1.42 5.36
CA ALA A 432 -23.67 0.01 5.70
C ALA A 432 -22.32 -0.64 6.06
N VAL A 433 -21.29 -0.45 5.24
CA VAL A 433 -19.92 -0.94 5.51
C VAL A 433 -19.44 -0.44 6.88
N ARG A 434 -19.63 0.84 7.17
CA ARG A 434 -19.24 1.44 8.45
C ARG A 434 -19.96 0.80 9.63
N ARG A 435 -21.28 0.62 9.56
CA ARG A 435 -22.08 0.02 10.65
C ARG A 435 -21.75 -1.45 10.89
N GLU A 436 -21.53 -2.22 9.81
CA GLU A 436 -21.12 -3.63 9.88
C GLU A 436 -19.78 -3.76 10.61
N ALA A 437 -18.79 -2.96 10.20
CA ALA A 437 -17.48 -2.94 10.84
C ALA A 437 -17.55 -2.47 12.30
N GLU A 438 -18.31 -1.42 12.61
CA GLU A 438 -18.50 -0.94 13.98
C GLU A 438 -19.07 -2.05 14.90
N THR A 439 -20.05 -2.79 14.40
CA THR A 439 -20.67 -3.90 15.15
C THR A 439 -19.65 -5.02 15.42
N ALA A 440 -18.88 -5.39 14.40
CA ALA A 440 -17.82 -6.40 14.52
C ALA A 440 -16.72 -5.97 15.50
N ILE A 441 -16.27 -4.71 15.40
CA ILE A 441 -15.24 -4.13 16.27
C ILE A 441 -15.73 -4.09 17.72
N ALA A 442 -16.95 -3.62 17.98
CA ALA A 442 -17.51 -3.59 19.33
C ALA A 442 -17.58 -5.00 19.96
N ALA A 443 -18.01 -6.00 19.19
CA ALA A 443 -18.06 -7.39 19.65
C ALA A 443 -16.66 -7.95 19.95
N LEU A 444 -15.67 -7.61 19.12
CA LEU A 444 -14.28 -8.01 19.30
C LEU A 444 -13.65 -7.36 20.55
N TRP A 445 -13.88 -6.06 20.78
CA TRP A 445 -13.44 -5.37 21.99
C TRP A 445 -14.09 -5.92 23.26
N ALA A 446 -15.39 -6.24 23.22
CA ALA A 446 -16.07 -6.87 24.35
C ALA A 446 -15.44 -8.23 24.72
N ARG A 447 -15.00 -9.01 23.71
CA ARG A 447 -14.26 -10.26 23.95
C ARG A 447 -12.86 -10.00 24.48
N ALA A 448 -12.16 -8.98 23.99
CA ALA A 448 -10.81 -8.63 24.45
C ALA A 448 -10.79 -8.13 25.90
N ALA A 449 -11.86 -7.45 26.35
CA ALA A 449 -11.99 -7.00 27.73
C ALA A 449 -12.43 -8.09 28.73
N GLY A 450 -13.04 -9.18 28.23
CA GLY A 450 -13.60 -10.26 29.06
C GLY A 450 -12.69 -11.48 29.23
N GLY A 451 -11.55 -11.53 28.56
CA GLY A 451 -10.50 -12.55 28.71
C GLY A 451 -9.29 -11.99 29.42
#